data_AF-A0A2V9SPP5-F1
#
_entry.id   AF-A0A2V9SPP5-F1
#
_cell.length_a   1.000
_cell.length_b   1.000
_cell.length_c   1.000
_cell.angle_alpha   90.00
_cell.angle_beta   90.00
_cell.angle_gamma   90.00
#
_symmetry.space_group_name_H-M   'P 1'
#
loop_
_entity.id
_entity.type
_entity.pdbx_description
1 polymer ?
#
loop_
_entity_poly.entity_id
_entity_poly.type
_entity_poly.pdbx_seq_one_letter_code
_entity_poly.pdbx_strand_id
1 'polypeptide(L)'
;MPKQTAATDEPPMSPAPSASEQQDQADAYRKSSKDLDARVELSGHSAEELEMTFERFMASLYMTAMLQLGLMQEEGGKPRLDVIGARQTIDTLSLLSEKTKGNLTAAEENFLQNVLYELRMAYVEVTNALTRPPQAPIKGTGTR
;
A
#
# COMPACT_ATOMS: atom_id res chain seq x y z
N MET A 1 13.32 -42.49 -28.60
CA MET A 1 12.67 -41.73 -27.51
C MET A 1 12.83 -40.25 -27.79
N PRO A 2 11.84 -39.56 -28.39
CA PRO A 2 11.90 -38.12 -28.59
C PRO A 2 11.49 -37.39 -27.30
N LYS A 3 12.34 -36.49 -26.80
CA LYS A 3 11.96 -35.52 -25.76
C LYS A 3 11.36 -34.30 -26.46
N GLN A 4 10.05 -34.16 -26.31
CA GLN A 4 9.27 -33.01 -26.72
C GLN A 4 9.60 -31.86 -25.75
N THR A 5 10.31 -30.83 -26.22
CA THR A 5 10.39 -29.55 -25.53
C THR A 5 9.06 -28.83 -25.71
N ALA A 6 8.29 -28.74 -24.63
CA ALA A 6 7.08 -27.93 -24.57
C ALA A 6 7.48 -26.46 -24.79
N ALA A 7 7.05 -25.90 -25.92
CA ALA A 7 7.03 -24.47 -26.13
C ALA A 7 5.95 -23.89 -25.22
N THR A 8 6.35 -23.03 -24.28
CA THR A 8 5.42 -22.22 -23.50
C THR A 8 4.79 -21.21 -24.46
N ASP A 9 3.53 -21.44 -24.79
CA ASP A 9 2.70 -20.57 -25.63
C ASP A 9 2.24 -19.37 -24.76
N GLU A 10 3.18 -18.48 -24.43
CA GLU A 10 2.84 -17.16 -23.88
C GLU A 10 2.29 -16.29 -25.02
N PRO A 11 1.07 -15.72 -24.90
CA PRO A 11 0.55 -14.81 -25.90
C PRO A 11 1.54 -13.65 -26.11
N PRO A 12 1.76 -13.19 -27.35
CA PRO A 12 2.75 -12.15 -27.62
C PRO A 12 2.38 -10.91 -26.82
N MET A 13 3.19 -10.59 -25.81
CA MET A 13 3.12 -9.30 -25.12
C MET A 13 3.16 -8.21 -26.19
N SER A 14 2.24 -7.25 -26.12
CA SER A 14 2.28 -6.08 -27.00
C SER A 14 3.69 -5.47 -26.97
N PRO A 15 4.26 -5.07 -28.11
CA PRO A 15 5.60 -4.50 -28.11
C PRO A 15 5.61 -3.28 -27.20
N ALA A 16 6.63 -3.19 -26.33
CA ALA A 16 6.83 -2.00 -25.52
C ALA A 16 6.93 -0.77 -26.44
N PRO A 17 6.42 0.40 -26.03
CA PRO A 17 6.57 1.63 -26.80
C PRO A 17 8.03 1.90 -27.14
N SER A 18 8.30 2.45 -28.32
CA SER A 18 9.66 2.81 -28.73
C SER A 18 10.23 3.92 -27.83
N ALA A 19 11.56 4.07 -27.80
CA ALA A 19 12.20 5.12 -27.00
C ALA A 19 11.71 6.54 -27.37
N SER A 20 11.39 6.78 -28.65
CA SER A 20 10.83 8.06 -29.09
C SER A 20 9.43 8.28 -28.54
N GLU A 21 8.56 7.27 -28.63
CA GLU A 21 7.20 7.36 -28.10
C GLU A 21 7.18 7.52 -26.58
N GLN A 22 8.08 6.82 -25.86
CA GLN A 22 8.24 6.98 -24.41
C GLN A 22 8.68 8.40 -24.05
N GLN A 23 9.61 8.98 -24.81
CA GLN A 23 10.07 10.35 -24.60
C GLN A 23 8.95 11.37 -24.85
N ASP A 24 8.24 11.25 -25.98
CA ASP A 24 7.12 12.14 -26.32
C ASP A 24 6.01 12.08 -25.26
N GLN A 25 5.69 10.88 -24.78
CA GLN A 25 4.70 10.68 -23.71
C GLN A 25 5.17 11.28 -22.39
N ALA A 26 6.43 11.08 -22.00
CA ALA A 26 6.99 11.64 -20.77
C ALA A 26 7.01 13.17 -20.80
N ASP A 27 7.35 13.77 -21.95
CA ASP A 27 7.34 15.23 -22.12
C ASP A 27 5.91 15.79 -22.10
N ALA A 28 4.95 15.10 -22.72
CA ALA A 28 3.54 15.48 -22.67
C ALA A 28 2.99 15.44 -21.23
N TYR A 29 3.29 14.38 -20.48
CA TYR A 29 2.91 14.27 -19.06
C TYR A 29 3.55 15.38 -18.24
N ARG A 30 4.88 15.60 -18.37
CA ARG A 30 5.60 16.64 -17.63
C ARG A 30 5.04 18.03 -17.91
N LYS A 31 4.66 18.32 -19.15
CA LYS A 31 4.02 19.59 -19.51
C LYS A 31 2.66 19.73 -18.84
N SER A 32 1.82 18.68 -18.91
CA SER A 32 0.49 18.69 -18.29
C SER A 32 0.56 18.85 -16.76
N SER A 33 1.50 18.18 -16.09
CA SER A 33 1.66 18.31 -14.64
C SER A 33 2.11 19.71 -14.25
N LYS A 34 3.08 20.31 -14.96
CA LYS A 34 3.51 21.70 -14.70
C LYS A 34 2.38 22.72 -14.87
N ASP A 35 1.52 22.54 -15.88
CA ASP A 35 0.36 23.40 -16.08
C ASP A 35 -0.66 23.25 -14.94
N LEU A 36 -0.81 22.05 -14.37
CA LEU A 36 -1.63 21.81 -13.17
C LEU A 36 -1.02 22.50 -11.94
N ASP A 37 0.28 22.30 -11.71
CA ASP A 37 1.00 22.89 -10.58
C ASP A 37 0.88 24.42 -10.59
N ALA A 38 1.06 25.05 -11.76
CA ALA A 38 0.88 26.50 -11.92
C ALA A 38 -0.55 26.96 -11.58
N ARG A 39 -1.57 26.15 -11.89
CA ARG A 39 -2.97 26.45 -11.53
C ARG A 39 -3.23 26.28 -10.03
N VAL A 40 -2.61 25.29 -9.39
CA VAL A 40 -2.70 25.08 -7.93
C VAL A 40 -2.09 26.27 -7.21
N GLU A 41 -0.90 26.73 -7.63
CA GLU A 41 -0.26 27.93 -7.10
C GLU A 41 -1.13 29.18 -7.26
N LEU A 42 -1.73 29.37 -8.43
CA LEU A 42 -2.70 30.46 -8.69
C LEU A 42 -3.95 30.39 -7.79
N SER A 43 -4.30 29.21 -7.28
CA SER A 43 -5.42 29.00 -6.36
C SER A 43 -5.07 29.25 -4.89
N GLY A 44 -3.80 29.59 -4.59
CA GLY A 44 -3.31 29.84 -3.23
C GLY A 44 -2.93 28.59 -2.44
N HIS A 45 -2.81 27.43 -3.10
CA HIS A 45 -2.27 26.20 -2.52
C HIS A 45 -0.86 25.96 -3.08
N SER A 46 0.03 25.37 -2.29
CA SER A 46 1.39 25.02 -2.75
C SER A 46 1.36 23.72 -3.55
N ALA A 47 1.99 23.73 -4.72
CA ALA A 47 2.17 22.54 -5.54
C ALA A 47 3.12 21.54 -4.87
N GLU A 48 4.08 22.00 -4.07
CA GLU A 48 4.96 21.14 -3.27
C GLU A 48 4.18 20.31 -2.24
N GLU A 49 3.03 20.80 -1.76
CA GLU A 49 2.14 20.02 -0.88
C GLU A 49 1.48 18.84 -1.61
N LEU A 50 1.43 18.87 -2.95
CA LEU A 50 0.89 17.81 -3.78
C LEU A 50 1.97 16.85 -4.32
N GLU A 51 3.25 17.16 -4.11
CA GLU A 51 4.35 16.31 -4.56
C GLU A 51 4.27 14.94 -3.90
N MET A 52 4.42 13.89 -4.71
CA MET A 52 4.47 12.52 -4.22
C MET A 52 5.89 12.19 -3.78
N THR A 53 6.11 12.10 -2.47
CA THR A 53 7.37 11.58 -1.90
C THR A 53 7.23 10.10 -1.53
N PHE A 54 8.35 9.43 -1.28
CA PHE A 54 8.33 8.03 -0.83
C PHE A 54 7.55 7.89 0.48
N GLU A 55 7.76 8.80 1.43
CA GLU A 55 7.07 8.80 2.72
C GLU A 55 5.57 9.03 2.55
N ARG A 56 5.14 9.94 1.66
CA ARG A 56 3.72 10.17 1.36
C ARG A 56 3.08 8.93 0.75
N PHE A 57 3.77 8.29 -0.18
CA PHE A 57 3.29 7.04 -0.77
C PHE A 57 3.17 5.93 0.29
N MET A 58 4.19 5.75 1.13
CA MET A 58 4.16 4.75 2.21
C MET A 58 3.08 5.05 3.26
N ALA A 59 2.91 6.32 3.63
CA ALA A 59 1.84 6.77 4.53
C ALA A 59 0.45 6.47 3.95
N SER A 60 0.25 6.64 2.63
CA SER A 60 -1.04 6.31 1.98
C SER A 60 -1.38 4.81 2.08
N LEU A 61 -0.38 3.94 1.93
CA LEU A 61 -0.55 2.49 2.08
C LEU A 61 -0.76 2.10 3.54
N TYR A 62 -0.06 2.75 4.48
CA TYR A 62 -0.30 2.56 5.91
C TYR A 62 -1.74 2.89 6.30
N MET A 63 -2.24 4.06 5.90
CA MET A 63 -3.61 4.49 6.16
C MET A 63 -4.64 3.53 5.55
N THR A 64 -4.37 3.07 4.32
CA THR A 64 -5.20 2.06 3.64
C THR A 64 -5.28 0.76 4.44
N ALA A 65 -4.14 0.24 4.92
CA ALA A 65 -4.10 -0.97 5.74
C ALA A 65 -4.83 -0.78 7.08
N MET A 66 -4.69 0.37 7.73
CA MET A 66 -5.38 0.68 8.98
C MET A 66 -6.90 0.75 8.83
N LEU A 67 -7.39 1.34 7.73
CA LEU A 67 -8.82 1.33 7.38
C LEU A 67 -9.30 -0.10 7.12
N GLN A 68 -8.55 -0.89 6.36
CA GLN A 68 -8.86 -2.29 6.07
C GLN A 68 -8.85 -3.17 7.33
N LEU A 69 -8.01 -2.86 8.32
CA LEU A 69 -8.04 -3.53 9.62
C LEU A 69 -9.18 -3.07 10.53
N GLY A 70 -9.99 -2.09 10.09
CA GLY A 70 -11.06 -1.50 10.90
C GLY A 70 -10.53 -0.69 12.10
N LEU A 71 -9.25 -0.35 12.11
CA LEU A 71 -8.59 0.44 13.16
C LEU A 71 -8.73 1.95 12.91
N MET A 72 -9.14 2.31 11.70
CA MET A 72 -9.53 3.66 11.31
C MET A 72 -10.89 3.61 10.61
N GLN A 73 -11.54 4.78 10.52
CA GLN A 73 -12.79 4.95 9.79
C GLN A 73 -12.80 6.31 9.09
N GLU A 74 -13.43 6.37 7.93
CA GLU A 74 -13.73 7.64 7.27
C GLU A 74 -14.79 8.42 8.06
N GLU A 75 -14.78 9.75 7.94
CA GLU A 75 -15.76 10.60 8.60
C GLU A 75 -17.18 10.28 8.13
N GLY A 76 -18.05 9.89 9.08
CA GLY A 76 -19.42 9.44 8.78
C GLY A 76 -19.53 7.99 8.25
N GLY A 77 -18.39 7.32 8.04
CA GLY A 77 -18.33 5.91 7.66
C GLY A 77 -18.47 4.97 8.85
N LYS A 78 -18.81 3.70 8.58
CA LYS A 78 -18.70 2.62 9.56
C LYS A 78 -17.36 1.91 9.37
N PRO A 79 -16.65 1.53 10.45
CA PRO A 79 -15.51 0.64 10.35
C PRO A 79 -15.89 -0.61 9.56
N ARG A 80 -15.11 -0.93 8.52
CA ARG A 80 -15.26 -2.15 7.73
C ARG A 80 -13.98 -2.93 7.78
N LEU A 81 -14.06 -4.11 8.38
CA LEU A 81 -12.94 -5.03 8.46
C LEU A 81 -12.81 -5.80 7.14
N ASP A 82 -11.69 -5.60 6.45
CA ASP A 82 -11.22 -6.34 5.29
C ASP A 82 -9.81 -6.89 5.55
N VAL A 83 -9.76 -8.04 6.20
CA VAL A 83 -8.50 -8.73 6.55
C VAL A 83 -7.72 -9.15 5.30
N ILE A 84 -8.40 -9.48 4.19
CA ILE A 84 -7.72 -9.91 2.96
C ILE A 84 -7.05 -8.72 2.30
N GLY A 85 -7.74 -7.59 2.18
CA GLY A 85 -7.18 -6.34 1.68
C GLY A 85 -6.00 -5.86 2.55
N ALA A 86 -6.14 -5.88 3.87
CA ALA A 86 -5.07 -5.49 4.79
C ALA A 86 -3.80 -6.32 4.57
N ARG A 87 -3.94 -7.64 4.39
CA ARG A 87 -2.80 -8.52 4.07
C ARG A 87 -2.13 -8.14 2.76
N GLN A 88 -2.91 -7.91 1.70
CA GLN A 88 -2.37 -7.54 0.39
C GLN A 88 -1.59 -6.22 0.44
N THR A 89 -2.06 -5.25 1.22
CA THR A 89 -1.37 -3.97 1.42
C THR A 89 -0.05 -4.18 2.18
N ILE A 90 -0.04 -4.99 3.24
CA ILE A 90 1.18 -5.34 3.99
C ILE A 90 2.19 -6.11 3.11
N ASP A 91 1.71 -7.04 2.29
CA ASP A 91 2.54 -7.80 1.36
C ASP A 91 3.14 -6.87 0.27
N THR A 92 2.38 -5.87 -0.18
CA THR A 92 2.86 -4.83 -1.11
C THR A 92 3.97 -4.00 -0.48
N LEU A 93 3.78 -3.52 0.75
CA LEU A 93 4.83 -2.81 1.50
C LEU A 93 6.08 -3.68 1.72
N SER A 94 5.89 -4.97 1.96
CA SER A 94 6.98 -5.93 2.12
C SER A 94 7.75 -6.12 0.80
N LEU A 95 7.04 -6.22 -0.32
CA LEU A 95 7.67 -6.29 -1.65
C LEU A 95 8.46 -5.01 -1.97
N LEU A 96 7.91 -3.84 -1.65
CA LEU A 96 8.60 -2.58 -1.84
C LEU A 96 9.89 -2.53 -1.02
N SER A 97 9.84 -2.91 0.27
CA SER A 97 11.02 -2.99 1.13
C SER A 97 12.13 -3.85 0.52
N GLU A 98 11.79 -4.98 -0.10
CA GLU A 98 12.78 -5.84 -0.78
C GLU A 98 13.30 -5.23 -2.07
N LYS A 99 12.43 -4.61 -2.88
CA LYS A 99 12.79 -4.05 -4.19
C LYS A 99 13.54 -2.73 -4.12
N THR A 100 13.43 -1.98 -3.02
CA THR A 100 14.09 -0.69 -2.84
C THR A 100 15.35 -0.73 -1.99
N LYS A 101 15.82 -1.92 -1.56
CA LYS A 101 17.06 -2.06 -0.77
C LYS A 101 18.25 -1.36 -1.44
N GLY A 102 18.97 -0.57 -0.65
CA GLY A 102 20.12 0.21 -1.11
C GLY A 102 19.77 1.47 -1.91
N ASN A 103 18.48 1.74 -2.17
CA ASN A 103 18.02 2.97 -2.82
C ASN A 103 17.30 3.94 -1.85
N LEU A 104 17.10 3.54 -0.60
CA LEU A 104 16.45 4.37 0.42
C LEU A 104 17.47 5.17 1.20
N THR A 105 17.10 6.39 1.57
CA THR A 105 17.75 7.12 2.66
C THR A 105 17.52 6.40 3.99
N ALA A 106 18.36 6.69 4.99
CA ALA A 106 18.18 6.13 6.33
C ALA A 106 16.82 6.50 6.95
N ALA A 107 16.27 7.68 6.64
CA ALA A 107 14.97 8.11 7.13
C ALA A 107 13.84 7.26 6.50
N GLU A 108 13.86 7.09 5.18
CA GLU A 108 12.88 6.29 4.44
C GLU A 108 12.92 4.80 4.84
N GLU A 109 14.13 4.25 5.02
CA GLU A 109 14.29 2.86 5.46
C GLU A 109 13.72 2.63 6.86
N ASN A 110 14.05 3.51 7.82
CA ASN A 110 13.50 3.42 9.17
C ASN A 110 11.97 3.60 9.16
N PHE A 111 11.46 4.55 8.37
CA PHE A 111 10.02 4.77 8.26
C PHE A 111 9.30 3.53 7.76
N LEU A 112 9.79 2.91 6.67
CA LEU A 112 9.20 1.70 6.10
C LEU A 112 9.26 0.52 7.07
N GLN A 113 10.36 0.35 7.80
CA GLN A 113 10.49 -0.71 8.80
C GLN A 113 9.47 -0.55 9.94
N ASN A 114 9.27 0.67 10.42
CA ASN A 114 8.29 0.96 11.47
C ASN A 114 6.86 0.71 10.98
N VAL A 115 6.51 1.20 9.79
CA VAL A 115 5.20 0.95 9.15
C VAL A 115 4.92 -0.55 9.02
N LEU A 116 5.90 -1.33 8.54
CA LEU A 116 5.76 -2.78 8.40
C LEU A 116 5.60 -3.48 9.75
N TYR A 117 6.35 -3.05 10.77
CA TYR A 117 6.25 -3.62 12.11
C TYR A 117 4.85 -3.41 12.70
N GLU A 118 4.38 -2.17 12.72
CA GLU A 118 3.09 -1.80 13.30
C GLU A 118 1.93 -2.54 12.62
N LEU A 119 1.90 -2.53 11.29
CA LEU A 119 0.81 -3.18 10.55
C LEU A 119 0.79 -4.70 10.72
N ARG A 120 1.97 -5.35 10.77
CA ARG A 120 2.04 -6.80 11.00
C ARG A 120 1.55 -7.16 12.40
N MET A 121 1.86 -6.34 13.41
CA MET A 121 1.35 -6.55 14.77
C MET A 121 -0.16 -6.34 14.85
N ALA A 122 -0.66 -5.23 14.30
CA ALA A 122 -2.08 -4.96 14.20
C ALA A 122 -2.84 -6.10 13.49
N TYR A 123 -2.29 -6.61 12.38
CA TYR A 123 -2.87 -7.73 11.64
C TYR A 123 -2.98 -9.00 12.50
N VAL A 124 -1.91 -9.36 13.22
CA VAL A 124 -1.90 -10.53 14.11
C VAL A 124 -2.91 -10.37 15.24
N GLU A 125 -3.01 -9.19 15.85
CA GLU A 125 -3.97 -8.91 16.92
C GLU A 125 -5.42 -9.06 16.43
N VAL A 126 -5.74 -8.43 15.30
CA VAL A 126 -7.07 -8.48 14.68
C VAL A 126 -7.43 -9.92 14.32
N THR A 127 -6.54 -10.67 13.65
CA THR A 127 -6.80 -12.06 13.27
C THR A 127 -6.92 -13.00 14.47
N ASN A 128 -6.15 -12.77 15.54
CA ASN A 128 -6.30 -13.51 16.80
C ASN A 128 -7.62 -13.20 17.52
N ALA A 129 -8.14 -11.97 17.41
CA ALA A 129 -9.44 -11.61 17.98
C ALA A 129 -10.59 -12.31 17.25
N LEU A 130 -10.49 -12.48 15.92
CA LEU A 130 -11.49 -13.18 15.11
C LEU A 130 -11.56 -14.69 15.39
N THR A 131 -10.45 -15.29 15.78
CA THR A 131 -10.34 -16.74 16.01
C THR A 131 -10.55 -17.13 17.48
N ARG A 132 -10.60 -16.16 18.40
CA ARG A 132 -10.87 -16.42 19.82
C ARG A 132 -12.36 -16.69 20.04
N PRO A 133 -12.75 -17.83 20.65
CA PRO A 133 -14.14 -18.05 21.03
C PRO A 133 -14.58 -17.01 22.07
N PRO A 134 -15.85 -16.56 22.06
CA PRO A 134 -16.35 -15.63 23.06
C PRO A 134 -16.19 -16.24 24.45
N GLN A 135 -15.42 -15.57 25.32
CA GLN A 135 -15.26 -16.00 26.71
C GLN A 135 -16.62 -15.96 27.41
N ALA A 136 -17.08 -17.12 27.89
CA ALA A 136 -18.28 -17.22 28.69
C ALA A 136 -18.12 -16.37 29.97
N PRO A 137 -19.17 -15.64 30.40
CA PRO A 137 -19.09 -14.83 31.61
C PRO A 137 -18.75 -15.74 32.81
N ILE A 138 -17.71 -15.36 33.55
CA ILE A 138 -17.33 -16.00 34.81
C ILE A 138 -18.56 -15.87 35.74
N LYS A 139 -19.31 -16.96 35.90
CA LYS A 139 -20.36 -17.04 36.92
C LYS A 139 -19.66 -16.93 38.27
N GLY A 140 -19.77 -15.76 38.90
CA GLY A 140 -19.40 -15.59 40.30
C GLY A 140 -20.18 -16.59 41.14
N THR A 141 -19.48 -17.59 41.64
CA THR A 141 -19.99 -18.45 42.72
C THR A 141 -19.97 -17.62 43.99
N GLY A 142 -21.03 -16.84 44.21
CA GLY A 142 -21.37 -16.32 45.53
C GLY A 142 -21.76 -17.50 46.41
N THR A 143 -20.83 -17.96 47.23
CA THR A 143 -21.10 -18.89 48.32
C THR A 143 -21.80 -18.11 49.42
N ARG A 144 -23.02 -18.52 49.77
CA ARG A 144 -23.67 -18.17 51.03
C ARG A 144 -23.66 -19.41 51.92
#